data_AF-A0A0F8LQB2-F1
#
_entry.id   AF-A0A0F8LQB2-F1
#
_cell.length_a   1.000
_cell.length_b   1.000
_cell.length_c   1.000
_cell.angle_alpha   90.00
_cell.angle_beta   90.00
_cell.angle_gamma   90.00
#
_symmetry.space_group_name_H-M   'P 1'
#
loop_
_entity.id
_entity.type
_entity.pdbx_description
1 polymer ?
#
loop_
_entity_poly.entity_id
_entity_poly.type
_entity_poly.pdbx_seq_one_letter_code
_entity_poly.pdbx_strand_id
1 'polypeptide(L)'
;MDRKAEEIDKLLNPKMKDPIIGIFSGGFSILLDNIYNDVFKQMGYLRYISFLTILLIIYLSISYLFERYVDRIKTFMKKWKKANIEKLKESKVESNIHENLLNRKYKGLITFVSIPPRNKAKDQWIAECKDTIDKYPQNTNEILGLQGIGQTFRAILHHGEELNHIWLVHSGDSIINIEIIDYFLKNVVKRKLPFTTVEVTAPNDVVHVKSKIDEIYKELPKKIETKNAVIETKDVIADITAGTKIMTSAMFLSCLPSDRNIEYVEQGDNELIEVSISPIFTGLELEPF
;
A
#
# COMPACT_ATOMS: atom_id res chain seq x y z
N MET A 1 15.40 16.63 -8.57
CA MET A 1 15.74 16.21 -7.19
C MET A 1 14.54 15.44 -6.68
N ASP A 2 14.66 14.12 -6.54
CA ASP A 2 13.55 13.18 -6.59
C ASP A 2 12.59 13.26 -5.40
N ARG A 3 11.32 13.48 -5.70
CA ARG A 3 10.18 13.41 -4.76
C ARG A 3 10.11 12.05 -4.04
N LYS A 4 10.56 10.98 -4.71
CA LYS A 4 10.72 9.63 -4.14
C LYS A 4 11.80 9.56 -3.04
N ALA A 5 12.89 10.32 -3.16
CA ALA A 5 13.92 10.36 -2.14
C ALA A 5 13.43 11.08 -0.87
N GLU A 6 12.59 12.11 -1.03
CA GLU A 6 12.03 12.88 0.08
C GLU A 6 10.94 12.10 0.86
N GLU A 7 10.12 11.30 0.19
CA GLU A 7 9.13 10.43 0.85
C GLU A 7 9.78 9.27 1.61
N ILE A 8 10.86 8.69 1.06
CA ILE A 8 11.65 7.67 1.74
C ILE A 8 12.35 8.26 2.98
N ASP A 9 12.81 9.51 2.93
CA ASP A 9 13.44 10.16 4.09
C ASP A 9 12.42 10.47 5.21
N LYS A 10 11.19 10.87 4.87
CA LYS A 10 10.10 11.10 5.84
C LYS A 10 9.61 9.82 6.53
N LEU A 11 9.57 8.69 5.81
CA LEU A 11 9.19 7.39 6.39
C LEU A 11 10.27 6.81 7.30
N LEU A 12 11.54 7.17 7.07
CA LEU A 12 12.68 6.59 7.78
C LEU A 12 13.21 7.45 8.93
N ASN A 13 12.63 8.63 9.15
CA ASN A 13 13.03 9.55 10.20
C ASN A 13 11.80 10.02 11.01
N PRO A 14 11.11 9.09 11.72
CA PRO A 14 10.10 9.50 12.67
C PRO A 14 10.78 10.41 13.68
N LYS A 15 10.24 11.61 13.90
CA LYS A 15 10.72 12.55 14.93
C LYS A 15 10.73 11.83 16.29
N MET A 16 11.82 11.17 16.63
CA MET A 16 12.13 10.76 17.99
C MET A 16 12.34 12.06 18.75
N LYS A 17 11.26 12.57 19.36
CA LYS A 17 11.38 13.52 20.47
C LYS A 17 12.23 12.82 21.51
N ASP A 18 13.47 13.27 21.73
CA ASP A 18 14.48 12.65 22.59
C ASP A 18 13.90 12.24 23.97
N PRO A 19 13.43 11.00 24.15
CA PRO A 19 12.85 10.55 25.42
C PRO A 19 13.96 10.35 26.46
N ILE A 20 15.19 10.19 25.97
CA ILE A 20 16.37 9.78 26.72
C ILE A 20 16.90 10.92 27.59
N ILE A 21 16.84 12.17 27.12
CA ILE A 21 17.26 13.34 27.91
C ILE A 21 16.33 13.53 29.13
N GLY A 22 15.02 13.31 28.96
CA GLY A 22 14.02 13.43 30.04
C GLY A 22 14.15 12.34 31.13
N ILE A 23 14.51 11.11 30.75
CA ILE A 23 14.69 10.01 31.71
C ILE A 23 15.94 10.23 32.57
N PHE A 24 17.03 10.75 31.98
CA PHE A 24 18.26 11.03 32.73
C PHE A 24 18.12 12.25 33.66
N SER A 25 17.39 13.29 33.27
CA SER A 25 17.13 14.46 34.15
C SER A 25 16.24 14.09 35.35
N GLY A 26 15.26 13.20 35.15
CA GLY A 26 14.38 12.72 36.22
C GLY A 26 15.11 11.86 37.25
N GLY A 27 15.92 10.90 36.79
CA GLY A 27 16.70 10.03 37.67
C GLY A 27 17.76 10.77 38.49
N PHE A 28 18.41 11.77 37.90
CA PHE A 28 19.40 12.59 38.60
C PHE A 28 18.79 13.45 39.70
N SER A 29 17.58 13.97 39.48
CA SER A 29 16.87 14.77 40.50
C SER A 29 16.51 13.92 41.73
N ILE A 30 16.01 12.69 41.51
CA ILE A 30 15.69 11.75 42.61
C ILE A 30 16.96 11.34 43.37
N LEU A 31 18.08 11.14 42.67
CA LEU A 31 19.36 10.83 43.31
C LEU A 31 19.86 11.99 44.18
N LEU A 32 19.76 13.23 43.69
CA LEU A 32 20.14 14.42 44.44
C LEU A 32 19.28 14.62 45.69
N ASP A 33 17.96 14.39 45.59
CA ASP A 33 17.05 14.49 46.74
C ASP A 33 17.37 13.46 47.83
N ASN A 34 17.67 12.22 47.45
CA ASN A 34 18.05 11.17 48.39
C ASN A 34 19.40 11.49 49.08
N ILE A 35 20.38 11.96 48.30
CA ILE A 35 21.69 12.35 48.82
C ILE A 35 21.60 13.59 49.74
N TYR A 36 20.76 14.56 49.39
CA TYR A 36 20.54 15.78 50.18
C TYR A 36 20.06 15.43 51.60
N ASN A 37 19.08 14.53 51.70
CA ASN A 37 18.46 14.18 52.98
C ASN A 37 19.39 13.44 53.94
N ASP A 38 20.27 12.58 53.43
CA ASP A 38 21.16 11.74 54.24
C ASP A 38 22.51 12.40 54.55
N VAL A 39 23.09 13.14 53.61
CA VAL A 39 24.47 13.64 53.70
C VAL A 39 24.53 15.03 54.36
N PHE A 40 23.54 15.91 54.10
CA PHE A 40 23.53 17.28 54.62
C PHE A 40 23.44 17.34 56.15
N LYS A 41 22.79 16.36 56.79
CA LYS A 41 22.67 16.28 58.25
C LYS A 41 23.98 15.90 58.96
N GLN A 42 24.90 15.22 58.27
CA GLN A 42 26.14 14.71 58.88
C GLN A 42 27.38 15.54 58.53
N MET A 43 27.32 16.32 57.46
CA MET A 43 28.48 17.05 56.93
C MET A 43 28.30 18.57 57.07
N GLY A 44 29.30 19.25 57.63
CA GLY A 44 29.33 20.72 57.64
C GLY A 44 29.27 21.31 56.22
N TYR A 45 28.69 22.51 56.12
CA TYR A 45 28.35 23.19 54.86
C TYR A 45 29.45 23.21 53.78
N LEU A 46 30.71 23.46 54.17
CA LEU A 46 31.85 23.50 53.23
C LEU A 46 32.16 22.13 52.60
N ARG A 47 32.04 21.04 53.36
CA ARG A 47 32.26 19.69 52.83
C ARG A 47 31.13 19.26 51.91
N TYR A 48 29.91 19.70 52.20
CA TYR A 48 28.74 19.47 51.37
C TYR A 48 28.86 20.14 49.99
N ILE A 49 29.27 21.42 49.94
CA ILE A 49 29.52 22.12 48.67
C ILE A 49 30.60 21.42 47.84
N SER A 50 31.69 21.00 48.48
CA SER A 50 32.79 20.30 47.79
C SER A 50 32.31 18.98 47.17
N PHE A 51 31.48 18.24 47.90
CA PHE A 51 30.88 17.00 47.42
C PHE A 51 29.92 17.21 46.24
N LEU A 52 29.04 18.22 46.30
CA LEU A 52 28.17 18.59 45.18
C LEU A 52 28.97 18.98 43.92
N THR A 53 30.07 19.71 44.10
CA THR A 53 30.94 20.12 42.98
C THR A 53 31.55 18.90 42.29
N ILE A 54 32.00 17.90 43.05
CA ILE A 54 32.53 16.64 42.51
C ILE A 54 31.43 15.87 41.76
N LEU A 55 30.23 15.75 42.34
CA LEU A 55 29.09 15.10 41.67
C LEU A 55 28.74 15.77 40.35
N LEU A 56 28.74 17.11 40.31
CA LEU A 56 28.48 17.86 39.08
C LEU A 56 29.55 17.58 38.00
N ILE A 57 30.83 17.55 38.37
CA ILE A 57 31.92 17.23 37.45
C ILE A 57 31.78 15.81 36.89
N ILE A 58 31.43 14.84 37.74
CA ILE A 58 31.18 13.45 37.33
C ILE A 58 29.99 13.39 36.37
N TYR A 59 28.88 14.07 36.70
CA TYR A 59 27.70 14.14 35.85
C TYR A 59 28.03 14.71 34.47
N LEU A 60 28.74 15.85 34.41
CA LEU A 60 29.15 16.47 33.15
C LEU A 60 30.06 15.54 32.33
N SER A 61 30.97 14.82 32.99
CA SER A 61 31.85 13.86 32.33
C SER A 61 31.10 12.67 31.73
N ILE A 62 30.11 12.14 32.45
CA ILE A 62 29.25 11.04 31.98
C ILE A 62 28.39 11.51 30.81
N SER A 63 27.76 12.68 30.92
CA SER A 63 26.94 13.27 29.85
C SER A 63 27.75 13.46 28.56
N TYR A 64 28.99 13.95 28.67
CA TYR A 64 29.89 14.10 27.53
C TYR A 64 30.28 12.75 26.88
N LEU A 65 30.58 11.73 27.69
CA LEU A 65 30.87 10.38 27.17
C LEU A 65 29.64 9.76 26.49
N PHE A 66 28.45 10.01 27.03
CA PHE A 66 27.19 9.52 26.49
C PHE A 66 26.86 10.16 25.13
N GLU A 67 27.02 11.49 25.00
CA GLU A 67 26.86 12.17 23.71
C GLU A 67 27.78 11.58 22.63
N ARG A 68 29.07 11.38 22.97
CA ARG A 68 30.02 10.73 22.04
C ARG A 68 29.63 9.29 21.68
N TYR A 69 29.05 8.55 22.62
CA TYR A 69 28.56 7.19 22.36
C TYR A 69 27.36 7.20 21.41
N VAL A 70 26.39 8.09 21.62
CA VAL A 70 25.22 8.27 20.75
C VAL A 70 25.66 8.67 19.33
N ASP A 71 26.61 9.59 19.20
CA ASP A 71 27.13 9.99 17.89
C ASP A 71 27.83 8.85 17.14
N ARG A 72 28.55 7.98 17.85
CA ARG A 72 29.11 6.76 17.26
C ARG A 72 28.02 5.82 16.76
N ILE A 73 26.95 5.61 17.53
CA ILE A 73 25.81 4.78 17.10
C ILE A 73 25.13 5.38 15.87
N LYS A 74 24.85 6.70 15.87
CA LYS A 74 24.25 7.40 14.72
C LYS A 74 25.10 7.23 13.46
N THR A 75 26.42 7.37 13.59
CA THR A 75 27.37 7.19 12.48
C THR A 75 27.40 5.75 11.98
N PHE A 76 27.38 4.78 12.91
CA PHE A 76 27.31 3.35 12.56
C PHE A 76 26.02 3.01 11.82
N MET A 77 24.86 3.46 12.33
CA MET A 77 23.57 3.23 11.66
C MET A 77 23.52 3.86 10.26
N LYS A 78 24.09 5.06 10.09
CA LYS A 78 24.18 5.71 8.78
C LYS A 78 25.03 4.89 7.80
N LYS A 79 26.17 4.35 8.24
CA LYS A 79 27.03 3.48 7.43
C LYS A 79 26.33 2.15 7.09
N TRP A 80 25.71 1.51 8.07
CA TRP A 80 24.97 0.25 7.88
C TRP A 80 23.82 0.40 6.88
N LYS A 81 23.04 1.49 6.99
CA LYS A 81 21.96 1.81 6.06
C LYS A 81 22.48 2.03 4.64
N LYS A 82 23.60 2.75 4.48
CA LYS A 82 24.22 2.98 3.17
C LYS A 82 24.68 1.66 2.52
N ALA A 83 25.34 0.80 3.29
CA ALA A 83 25.81 -0.50 2.81
C ALA A 83 24.65 -1.43 2.38
N ASN A 84 23.54 -1.45 3.12
CA ASN A 84 22.37 -2.24 2.72
C ASN A 84 21.67 -1.69 1.48
N ILE A 85 21.61 -0.36 1.31
CA ILE A 85 21.07 0.25 0.09
C ILE A 85 21.97 -0.07 -1.11
N GLU A 86 23.29 -0.03 -0.95
CA GLU A 86 24.23 -0.42 -2.02
C GLU A 86 24.09 -1.91 -2.36
N LYS A 87 24.00 -2.81 -1.37
CA LYS A 87 23.71 -4.23 -1.60
C LYS A 87 22.38 -4.48 -2.34
N LEU A 88 21.34 -3.72 -2.02
CA LEU A 88 20.04 -3.81 -2.72
C LEU A 88 20.07 -3.25 -4.15
N LYS A 89 20.96 -2.30 -4.42
CA LYS A 89 21.20 -1.79 -5.79
C LYS A 89 22.05 -2.75 -6.62
N GLU A 90 22.99 -3.45 -5.97
CA GLU A 90 23.85 -4.46 -6.58
C GLU A 90 23.12 -5.79 -6.77
N SER A 91 22.12 -6.11 -5.95
CA SER A 91 21.16 -7.16 -6.25
C SER A 91 20.29 -6.69 -7.42
N LYS A 92 20.82 -6.85 -8.63
CA LYS A 92 19.99 -6.99 -9.82
C LYS A 92 19.08 -8.19 -9.56
N VAL A 93 17.88 -7.92 -9.07
CA VAL A 93 16.76 -8.79 -9.39
C VAL A 93 16.63 -8.67 -10.89
N GLU A 94 17.28 -9.56 -11.63
CA GLU A 94 16.92 -9.84 -13.01
C GLU A 94 15.52 -10.44 -12.96
N SER A 95 14.54 -9.56 -12.80
CA SER A 95 13.16 -9.92 -12.99
C SER A 95 13.05 -10.17 -14.49
N ASN A 96 13.18 -11.43 -14.89
CA ASN A 96 12.63 -11.92 -16.15
C ASN A 96 11.10 -11.82 -16.08
N ILE A 97 10.57 -10.60 -15.88
CA ILE A 97 9.20 -10.28 -16.18
C ILE A 97 9.19 -10.27 -17.71
N HIS A 98 8.83 -11.40 -18.29
CA HIS A 98 8.35 -11.38 -19.66
C HIS A 98 7.15 -10.43 -19.63
N GLU A 99 7.31 -9.24 -20.20
CA GLU A 99 6.21 -8.30 -20.47
C GLU A 99 5.26 -8.96 -21.47
N ASN A 100 4.43 -9.87 -20.95
CA ASN A 100 3.38 -10.49 -21.72
C ASN A 100 2.24 -9.47 -21.78
N LEU A 101 2.34 -8.59 -22.77
CA LEU A 101 1.21 -7.79 -23.23
C LEU A 101 -0.06 -8.65 -23.22
N LEU A 102 -1.08 -8.16 -22.52
CA LEU A 102 -2.33 -8.87 -22.36
C LEU A 102 -3.05 -8.93 -23.70
N ASN A 103 -2.90 -10.04 -24.42
CA ASN A 103 -3.53 -10.23 -25.73
C ASN A 103 -4.90 -10.91 -25.61
N ARG A 104 -5.13 -11.63 -24.51
CA ARG A 104 -6.37 -12.36 -24.26
C ARG A 104 -7.43 -11.46 -23.65
N LYS A 105 -8.68 -11.61 -24.13
CA LYS A 105 -9.87 -10.98 -23.56
C LYS A 105 -10.58 -11.93 -22.61
N TYR A 106 -11.13 -11.39 -21.53
CA TYR A 106 -11.78 -12.17 -20.47
C TYR A 106 -13.27 -11.87 -20.37
N LYS A 107 -14.05 -12.87 -19.95
CA LYS A 107 -15.51 -12.75 -19.79
C LYS A 107 -15.89 -12.17 -18.44
N GLY A 108 -15.01 -12.24 -17.45
CA GLY A 108 -15.21 -11.67 -16.13
C GLY A 108 -14.05 -10.79 -15.70
N LEU A 109 -14.36 -9.67 -15.06
CA LEU A 109 -13.37 -8.76 -14.49
C LEU A 109 -13.65 -8.56 -13.00
N ILE A 110 -12.65 -8.81 -12.15
CA ILE A 110 -12.67 -8.40 -10.75
C ILE A 110 -11.74 -7.21 -10.61
N THR A 111 -12.23 -6.06 -10.14
CA THR A 111 -11.42 -4.85 -10.00
C THR A 111 -11.81 -4.07 -8.76
N PHE A 112 -10.84 -3.39 -8.16
CA PHE A 112 -11.06 -2.52 -7.02
C PHE A 112 -11.57 -1.13 -7.45
N VAL A 113 -12.57 -0.63 -6.74
CA VAL A 113 -13.05 0.75 -6.92
C VAL A 113 -12.22 1.67 -6.03
N SER A 114 -11.46 2.57 -6.65
CA SER A 114 -10.66 3.57 -5.95
C SER A 114 -11.53 4.60 -5.22
N ILE A 115 -10.97 5.21 -4.17
CA ILE A 115 -11.60 6.33 -3.45
C ILE A 115 -11.52 7.59 -4.34
N PRO A 116 -12.55 8.47 -4.35
CA PRO A 116 -12.49 9.74 -5.06
C PRO A 116 -11.36 10.66 -4.54
N PRO A 117 -10.95 11.67 -5.32
CA PRO A 117 -10.00 12.68 -4.88
C PRO A 117 -10.49 13.41 -3.61
N ARG A 118 -9.63 13.49 -2.59
CA ARG A 118 -9.99 14.09 -1.28
C ARG A 118 -10.22 15.60 -1.33
N ASN A 119 -9.80 16.27 -2.39
CA ASN A 119 -9.87 17.72 -2.57
C ASN A 119 -11.13 18.20 -3.29
N LYS A 120 -12.07 17.31 -3.62
CA LYS A 120 -13.31 17.65 -4.33
C LYS A 120 -14.52 17.21 -3.52
N ALA A 121 -15.58 18.02 -3.59
CA ALA A 121 -16.88 17.60 -3.09
C ALA A 121 -17.40 16.42 -3.91
N LYS A 122 -18.18 15.54 -3.27
CA LYS A 122 -18.72 14.31 -3.88
C LYS A 122 -19.50 14.60 -5.17
N ASP A 123 -20.46 15.52 -5.11
CA ASP A 123 -21.33 15.86 -6.25
C ASP A 123 -20.54 16.53 -7.39
N GLN A 124 -19.57 17.37 -7.03
CA GLN A 124 -18.68 18.00 -8.00
C GLN A 124 -17.86 16.94 -8.75
N TRP A 125 -17.30 15.96 -8.04
CA TRP A 125 -16.52 14.89 -8.65
C TRP A 125 -17.36 14.03 -9.60
N ILE A 126 -18.59 13.68 -9.22
CA ILE A 126 -19.51 12.95 -10.11
C ILE A 126 -19.80 13.77 -11.37
N ALA A 127 -20.14 15.06 -11.23
CA ALA A 127 -20.50 15.92 -12.35
C ALA A 127 -19.34 16.08 -13.35
N GLU A 128 -18.13 16.33 -12.85
CA GLU A 128 -16.93 16.44 -13.69
C GLU A 128 -16.62 15.13 -14.43
N CYS A 129 -16.75 13.98 -13.76
CA CYS A 129 -16.56 12.68 -14.42
C CYS A 129 -17.61 12.45 -15.52
N LYS A 130 -18.89 12.75 -15.26
CA LYS A 130 -19.97 12.59 -16.24
C LYS A 130 -19.76 13.49 -17.46
N ASP A 131 -19.43 14.77 -17.25
CA ASP A 131 -19.11 15.71 -18.34
C ASP A 131 -17.92 15.23 -19.18
N THR A 132 -16.91 14.61 -18.54
CA THR A 132 -15.77 14.01 -19.25
C THR A 132 -16.20 12.79 -20.07
N ILE A 133 -17.04 11.92 -19.49
CA ILE A 133 -17.56 10.71 -20.14
C ILE A 133 -18.45 11.05 -21.34
N ASP A 134 -19.27 12.10 -21.25
CA ASP A 134 -20.19 12.51 -22.32
C ASP A 134 -19.46 13.00 -23.58
N LYS A 135 -18.18 13.35 -23.48
CA LYS A 135 -17.31 13.75 -24.59
C LYS A 135 -16.62 12.56 -25.28
N TYR A 136 -17.04 11.32 -25.01
CA TYR A 136 -16.57 10.13 -25.71
C TYR A 136 -17.17 10.05 -27.13
N PRO A 137 -16.40 9.69 -28.18
CA PRO A 137 -15.02 9.18 -28.17
C PRO A 137 -13.92 10.25 -28.29
N GLN A 138 -14.28 11.53 -28.45
CA GLN A 138 -13.33 12.60 -28.78
C GLN A 138 -12.24 12.76 -27.71
N ASN A 139 -12.58 12.52 -26.43
CA ASN A 139 -11.68 12.70 -25.29
C ASN A 139 -11.29 11.39 -24.59
N THR A 140 -11.06 10.31 -25.34
CA THR A 140 -10.71 8.99 -24.78
C THR A 140 -9.54 9.04 -23.78
N ASN A 141 -8.47 9.79 -24.10
CA ASN A 141 -7.32 9.93 -23.20
C ASN A 141 -7.67 10.64 -21.88
N GLU A 142 -8.60 11.59 -21.91
CA GLU A 142 -9.05 12.32 -20.72
C GLU A 142 -9.86 11.40 -19.81
N ILE A 143 -10.77 10.60 -20.39
CA ILE A 143 -11.57 9.61 -19.67
C ILE A 143 -10.66 8.56 -19.01
N LEU A 144 -9.67 8.03 -19.75
CA LEU A 144 -8.70 7.07 -19.22
C LEU A 144 -7.70 7.70 -18.23
N GLY A 145 -7.58 9.03 -18.22
CA GLY A 145 -6.76 9.80 -17.28
C GLY A 145 -7.50 10.20 -16.00
N LEU A 146 -8.80 9.92 -15.86
CA LEU A 146 -9.57 10.25 -14.67
C LEU A 146 -8.96 9.59 -13.42
N GLN A 147 -8.63 10.41 -12.43
CA GLN A 147 -7.91 9.96 -11.24
C GLN A 147 -8.67 8.82 -10.53
N GLY A 148 -7.97 7.69 -10.35
CA GLY A 148 -8.47 6.52 -9.60
C GLY A 148 -9.42 5.59 -10.37
N ILE A 149 -10.15 6.08 -11.36
CA ILE A 149 -11.15 5.28 -12.11
C ILE A 149 -10.78 5.05 -13.58
N GLY A 150 -9.88 5.86 -14.16
CA GLY A 150 -9.48 5.75 -15.56
C GLY A 150 -8.84 4.41 -15.91
N GLN A 151 -8.12 3.79 -14.96
CA GLN A 151 -7.54 2.45 -15.16
C GLN A 151 -8.60 1.36 -15.18
N THR A 152 -9.64 1.47 -14.35
CA THR A 152 -10.81 0.59 -14.42
C THR A 152 -11.50 0.72 -15.78
N PHE A 153 -11.63 1.94 -16.32
CA PHE A 153 -12.17 2.13 -17.67
C PHE A 153 -11.29 1.50 -18.75
N ARG A 154 -9.96 1.57 -18.60
CA ARG A 154 -9.02 0.93 -19.51
C ARG A 154 -9.21 -0.58 -19.55
N ALA A 155 -9.26 -1.24 -18.38
CA ALA A 155 -9.53 -2.66 -18.28
C ALA A 155 -10.86 -3.04 -18.94
N ILE A 156 -11.94 -2.29 -18.65
CA ILE A 156 -13.27 -2.52 -19.22
C ILE A 156 -13.26 -2.38 -20.75
N LEU A 157 -12.66 -1.32 -21.29
CA LEU A 157 -12.57 -1.11 -22.75
C LEU A 157 -11.70 -2.17 -23.42
N HIS A 158 -10.61 -2.58 -22.77
CA HIS A 158 -9.74 -3.63 -23.28
C HIS A 158 -10.51 -4.93 -23.46
N HIS A 159 -11.18 -5.43 -22.41
CA HIS A 159 -11.95 -6.69 -22.49
C HIS A 159 -13.19 -6.58 -23.37
N GLY A 160 -13.71 -5.36 -23.54
CA GLY A 160 -14.65 -5.02 -24.60
C GLY A 160 -15.85 -5.96 -24.66
N GLU A 161 -16.18 -6.44 -25.86
CA GLU A 161 -17.41 -7.22 -26.11
C GLU A 161 -17.44 -8.59 -25.41
N GLU A 162 -16.26 -9.18 -25.14
CA GLU A 162 -16.11 -10.47 -24.47
C GLU A 162 -16.51 -10.42 -23.00
N LEU A 163 -16.32 -9.27 -22.36
CA LEU A 163 -16.67 -9.07 -20.97
C LEU A 163 -18.19 -9.23 -20.80
N ASN A 164 -18.60 -10.07 -19.85
CA ASN A 164 -19.98 -10.47 -19.61
C ASN A 164 -20.43 -10.10 -18.21
N HIS A 165 -19.49 -9.94 -17.26
CA HIS A 165 -19.78 -9.55 -15.89
C HIS A 165 -18.59 -8.81 -15.26
N ILE A 166 -18.87 -7.87 -14.36
CA ILE A 166 -17.84 -7.18 -13.57
C ILE A 166 -18.14 -7.35 -12.07
N TRP A 167 -17.13 -7.69 -11.28
CA TRP A 167 -17.19 -7.57 -9.83
C TRP A 167 -16.43 -6.32 -9.38
N LEU A 168 -17.17 -5.33 -8.90
CA LEU A 168 -16.65 -4.07 -8.38
C LEU A 168 -16.44 -4.20 -6.88
N VAL A 169 -15.20 -4.40 -6.48
CA VAL A 169 -14.84 -4.56 -5.06
C VAL A 169 -14.56 -3.19 -4.47
N HIS A 170 -15.32 -2.77 -3.46
CA HIS A 170 -15.27 -1.40 -2.95
C HIS A 170 -15.25 -1.35 -1.42
N SER A 171 -14.86 -0.20 -0.90
CA SER A 171 -15.05 0.17 0.50
C SER A 171 -16.22 1.15 0.62
N GLY A 172 -16.65 1.47 1.85
CA GLY A 172 -17.65 2.52 2.06
C GLY A 172 -17.24 3.88 1.46
N ASP A 173 -15.93 4.20 1.47
CA ASP A 173 -15.42 5.47 0.94
C ASP A 173 -15.37 5.53 -0.58
N SER A 174 -15.28 4.37 -1.26
CA SER A 174 -15.20 4.31 -2.72
C SER A 174 -16.53 4.04 -3.43
N ILE A 175 -17.62 3.87 -2.68
CA ILE A 175 -18.97 3.58 -3.22
C ILE A 175 -19.45 4.60 -4.26
N ILE A 176 -19.08 5.87 -4.12
CA ILE A 176 -19.49 6.93 -5.03
C ILE A 176 -19.02 6.70 -6.47
N ASN A 177 -17.86 6.07 -6.64
CA ASN A 177 -17.30 5.80 -7.97
C ASN A 177 -18.03 4.66 -8.68
N ILE A 178 -18.87 3.87 -7.98
CA ILE A 178 -19.74 2.87 -8.60
C ILE A 178 -20.77 3.54 -9.52
N GLU A 179 -21.33 4.68 -9.10
CA GLU A 179 -22.28 5.44 -9.94
C GLU A 179 -21.60 5.94 -11.22
N ILE A 180 -20.35 6.38 -11.12
CA ILE A 180 -19.58 6.86 -12.26
C ILE A 180 -19.25 5.71 -13.21
N ILE A 181 -18.90 4.54 -12.68
CA ILE A 181 -18.66 3.33 -13.48
C ILE A 181 -19.95 2.88 -14.18
N ASP A 182 -21.09 2.85 -13.48
CA ASP A 182 -22.39 2.54 -14.09
C ASP A 182 -22.75 3.53 -15.21
N TYR A 183 -22.49 4.81 -14.99
CA TYR A 183 -22.67 5.84 -16.01
C TYR A 183 -21.77 5.62 -17.24
N PHE A 184 -20.50 5.29 -17.02
CA PHE A 184 -19.56 4.94 -18.08
C PHE A 184 -20.02 3.72 -18.89
N LEU A 185 -20.45 2.65 -18.21
CA LEU A 185 -20.94 1.43 -18.85
C LEU A 185 -22.15 1.71 -19.76
N LYS A 186 -23.07 2.57 -19.30
CA LYS A 186 -24.27 2.96 -20.06
C LYS A 186 -23.95 3.80 -21.28
N ASN A 187 -23.07 4.80 -21.16
CA ASN A 187 -22.86 5.80 -22.20
C ASN A 187 -21.72 5.47 -23.18
N VAL A 188 -20.67 4.79 -22.69
CA VAL A 188 -19.48 4.47 -23.50
C VAL A 188 -19.55 3.06 -24.05
N VAL A 189 -19.73 2.07 -23.18
CA VAL A 189 -19.81 0.67 -23.60
C VAL A 189 -21.14 0.37 -24.29
N LYS A 190 -22.18 1.18 -24.04
CA LYS A 190 -23.50 1.13 -24.69
C LYS A 190 -24.17 -0.24 -24.66
N ARG A 191 -23.90 -1.01 -23.61
CA ARG A 191 -24.52 -2.32 -23.38
C ARG A 191 -24.87 -2.47 -21.90
N LYS A 192 -25.90 -3.26 -21.62
CA LYS A 192 -26.24 -3.69 -20.26
C LYS A 192 -25.24 -4.74 -19.78
N LEU A 193 -24.02 -4.31 -19.47
CA LEU A 193 -23.03 -5.15 -18.83
C LEU A 193 -23.39 -5.26 -17.35
N PRO A 194 -23.84 -6.44 -16.87
CA PRO A 194 -24.15 -6.60 -15.45
C PRO A 194 -22.87 -6.46 -14.63
N PHE A 195 -23.01 -5.88 -13.45
CA PHE A 195 -21.97 -5.86 -12.44
C PHE A 195 -22.53 -6.19 -11.07
N THR A 196 -21.69 -6.76 -10.22
CA THR A 196 -21.98 -7.02 -8.81
C THR A 196 -21.02 -6.18 -7.96
N THR A 197 -21.56 -5.49 -6.96
CA THR A 197 -20.77 -4.76 -5.99
C THR A 197 -20.41 -5.67 -4.83
N VAL A 198 -19.14 -5.69 -4.44
CA VAL A 198 -18.64 -6.49 -3.32
C VAL A 198 -18.04 -5.54 -2.29
N GLU A 199 -18.73 -5.36 -1.17
CA GLU A 199 -18.26 -4.46 -0.11
C GLU A 199 -17.21 -5.13 0.78
N VAL A 200 -16.11 -4.40 1.01
CA VAL A 200 -15.06 -4.74 1.96
C VAL A 200 -15.11 -3.73 3.11
N THR A 201 -15.67 -4.17 4.24
CA THR A 201 -15.81 -3.36 5.45
C THR A 201 -14.50 -3.12 6.21
N ALA A 202 -13.52 -4.01 6.06
CA ALA A 202 -12.18 -3.87 6.64
C ALA A 202 -11.10 -3.88 5.53
N PRO A 203 -10.91 -2.78 4.78
CA PRO A 203 -10.01 -2.72 3.62
C PRO A 203 -8.51 -2.80 3.98
N ASN A 204 -8.17 -2.65 5.26
CA ASN A 204 -6.81 -2.80 5.78
C ASN A 204 -6.54 -4.19 6.38
N ASP A 205 -7.50 -5.10 6.32
CA ASP A 205 -7.34 -6.49 6.74
C ASP A 205 -7.20 -7.38 5.50
N VAL A 206 -5.98 -7.88 5.28
CA VAL A 206 -5.65 -8.74 4.13
C VAL A 206 -6.47 -10.03 4.12
N VAL A 207 -6.76 -10.62 5.29
CA VAL A 207 -7.51 -11.88 5.40
C VAL A 207 -8.96 -11.64 5.03
N HIS A 208 -9.53 -10.55 5.53
CA HIS A 208 -10.90 -10.16 5.20
C HIS A 208 -11.08 -9.86 3.72
N VAL A 209 -10.21 -9.04 3.13
CA VAL A 209 -10.27 -8.71 1.69
C VAL A 209 -10.12 -9.99 0.87
N LYS A 210 -9.16 -10.85 1.21
CA LYS A 210 -8.93 -12.13 0.52
C LYS A 210 -10.17 -13.02 0.58
N SER A 211 -10.83 -13.12 1.74
CA SER A 211 -12.07 -13.89 1.89
C SER A 211 -13.16 -13.40 0.93
N LYS A 212 -13.31 -12.07 0.79
CA LYS A 212 -14.28 -11.46 -0.13
C LYS A 212 -13.98 -11.77 -1.59
N ILE A 213 -12.71 -11.80 -1.98
CA ILE A 213 -12.31 -12.20 -3.35
C ILE A 213 -12.54 -13.69 -3.56
N ASP A 214 -12.20 -14.54 -2.59
CA ASP A 214 -12.41 -15.98 -2.69
C ASP A 214 -13.89 -16.36 -2.76
N GLU A 215 -14.77 -15.61 -2.11
CA GLU A 215 -16.23 -15.75 -2.25
C GLU A 215 -16.69 -15.57 -3.71
N ILE A 216 -16.14 -14.59 -4.44
CA ILE A 216 -16.45 -14.39 -5.86
C ILE A 216 -16.11 -15.65 -6.67
N TYR A 217 -14.91 -16.20 -6.46
CA TYR A 217 -14.47 -17.40 -7.18
C TYR A 217 -15.24 -18.67 -6.77
N LYS A 218 -15.71 -18.78 -5.52
CA LYS A 218 -16.55 -19.91 -5.07
C LYS A 218 -17.93 -19.94 -5.72
N GLU A 219 -18.42 -18.79 -6.19
CA GLU A 219 -19.67 -18.72 -6.96
C GLU A 219 -19.52 -19.16 -8.43
N LEU A 220 -18.29 -19.44 -8.88
CA LEU A 220 -18.02 -19.89 -10.25
C LEU A 220 -18.04 -21.43 -10.33
N PRO A 221 -18.57 -22.02 -11.42
CA PRO A 221 -19.07 -21.36 -12.62
C PRO A 221 -20.43 -20.67 -12.43
N LYS A 222 -20.58 -19.46 -12.96
CA LYS A 222 -21.81 -18.65 -12.84
C LYS A 222 -22.49 -18.50 -14.19
N LYS A 223 -23.78 -18.82 -14.24
CA LYS A 223 -24.61 -18.57 -15.41
C LYS A 223 -25.03 -17.09 -15.44
N ILE A 224 -24.68 -16.39 -16.51
CA ILE A 224 -25.08 -15.01 -16.76
C ILE A 224 -26.27 -15.02 -17.71
N GLU A 225 -27.46 -14.75 -17.16
CA GLU A 225 -28.74 -14.86 -17.86
C GLU A 225 -28.80 -13.97 -19.11
N THR A 226 -28.21 -12.78 -19.07
CA THR A 226 -28.29 -11.79 -20.16
C THR A 226 -27.64 -12.25 -21.46
N LYS A 227 -26.73 -13.25 -21.42
CA LYS A 227 -26.03 -13.77 -22.60
C LYS A 227 -26.09 -15.29 -22.74
N ASN A 228 -26.85 -15.99 -21.88
CA ASN A 228 -26.82 -17.45 -21.78
C ASN A 228 -25.39 -18.02 -21.71
N ALA A 229 -24.48 -17.27 -21.09
CA ALA A 229 -23.07 -17.63 -20.98
C ALA A 229 -22.78 -18.21 -19.59
N VAL A 230 -21.88 -19.18 -19.53
CA VAL A 230 -21.31 -19.66 -18.28
C VAL A 230 -19.91 -19.06 -18.16
N ILE A 231 -19.64 -18.38 -17.05
CA ILE A 231 -18.31 -17.87 -16.73
C ILE A 231 -17.63 -18.86 -15.79
N GLU A 232 -16.52 -19.42 -16.24
CA GLU A 232 -15.64 -20.28 -15.43
C GLU A 232 -14.51 -19.46 -14.79
N THR A 233 -13.83 -20.00 -13.77
CA THR A 233 -12.69 -19.35 -13.11
C THR A 233 -11.62 -18.85 -14.10
N LYS A 234 -11.26 -19.69 -15.08
CA LYS A 234 -10.26 -19.37 -16.12
C LYS A 234 -10.67 -18.26 -17.09
N ASP A 235 -11.96 -17.90 -17.10
CA ASP A 235 -12.52 -16.84 -17.93
C ASP A 235 -12.59 -15.50 -17.18
N VAL A 236 -12.14 -15.48 -15.92
CA VAL A 236 -12.06 -14.29 -15.07
C VAL A 236 -10.63 -13.82 -14.94
N ILE A 237 -10.45 -12.50 -15.00
CA ILE A 237 -9.20 -11.82 -14.71
C ILE A 237 -9.38 -10.83 -13.55
N ALA A 238 -8.39 -10.80 -12.66
CA ALA A 238 -8.33 -9.87 -11.55
C ALA A 238 -7.39 -8.70 -11.87
N ASP A 239 -7.92 -7.49 -11.89
CA ASP A 239 -7.17 -6.25 -12.08
C ASP A 239 -6.64 -5.74 -10.73
N ILE A 240 -5.32 -5.73 -10.59
CA ILE A 240 -4.62 -5.30 -9.36
C ILE A 240 -4.13 -3.85 -9.42
N THR A 241 -4.46 -3.12 -10.49
CA THR A 241 -3.98 -1.74 -10.70
C THR A 241 -4.50 -0.76 -9.65
N ALA A 242 -5.76 -0.95 -9.25
CA ALA A 242 -6.43 -0.11 -8.27
C ALA A 242 -6.38 -0.70 -6.85
N GLY A 243 -6.84 0.08 -5.88
CA GLY A 243 -6.90 -0.32 -4.48
C GLY A 243 -5.64 0.05 -3.67
N THR A 244 -5.68 -0.28 -2.38
CA THR A 244 -4.51 -0.10 -1.50
C THR A 244 -3.55 -1.27 -1.67
N LYS A 245 -2.29 -1.11 -1.25
CA LYS A 245 -1.31 -2.21 -1.24
C LYS A 245 -1.84 -3.47 -0.55
N ILE A 246 -2.59 -3.31 0.54
CA ILE A 246 -3.18 -4.43 1.29
C ILE A 246 -4.23 -5.15 0.44
N MET A 247 -5.10 -4.40 -0.24
CA MET A 247 -6.12 -4.95 -1.12
C MET A 247 -5.48 -5.66 -2.33
N THR A 248 -4.49 -5.05 -2.96
CA THR A 248 -3.70 -5.65 -4.04
C THR A 248 -3.03 -6.95 -3.59
N SER A 249 -2.38 -6.97 -2.42
CA SER A 249 -1.79 -8.19 -1.87
C SER A 249 -2.82 -9.27 -1.59
N ALA A 250 -4.01 -8.91 -1.08
CA ALA A 250 -5.09 -9.86 -0.86
C ALA A 250 -5.59 -10.48 -2.18
N MET A 251 -5.78 -9.67 -3.23
CA MET A 251 -6.14 -10.15 -4.57
C MET A 251 -5.08 -11.11 -5.12
N PHE A 252 -3.81 -10.73 -5.00
CA PHE A 252 -2.68 -11.56 -5.42
C PHE A 252 -2.66 -12.91 -4.69
N LEU A 253 -2.84 -12.91 -3.37
CA LEU A 253 -2.93 -14.14 -2.56
C LEU A 253 -4.15 -15.01 -2.92
N SER A 254 -5.28 -14.38 -3.26
CA SER A 254 -6.45 -15.10 -3.78
C SER A 254 -6.19 -15.70 -5.15
N CYS A 255 -5.29 -15.13 -5.95
CA CYS A 255 -5.00 -15.60 -7.30
C CYS A 255 -3.76 -16.52 -7.38
N LEU A 256 -3.28 -17.04 -6.26
CA LEU A 256 -2.23 -18.07 -6.24
C LEU A 256 -2.62 -19.38 -6.94
N PRO A 257 -3.88 -19.86 -6.91
CA PRO A 257 -4.30 -20.98 -7.74
C PRO A 257 -4.09 -20.68 -9.23
N SER A 258 -3.50 -21.63 -9.96
CA SER A 258 -3.04 -21.44 -11.35
C SER A 258 -4.15 -21.21 -12.38
N ASP A 259 -5.41 -21.38 -12.00
CA ASP A 259 -6.57 -21.14 -12.86
C ASP A 259 -7.11 -19.70 -12.77
N ARG A 260 -6.51 -18.86 -11.93
CA ARG A 260 -6.91 -17.45 -11.73
C ARG A 260 -5.89 -16.52 -12.40
N ASN A 261 -6.39 -15.66 -13.26
CA ASN A 261 -5.56 -14.75 -14.06
C ASN A 261 -5.51 -13.37 -13.41
N ILE A 262 -4.39 -12.67 -13.58
CA ILE A 262 -4.18 -11.33 -13.04
C ILE A 262 -3.73 -10.40 -14.16
N GLU A 263 -4.24 -9.17 -14.13
CA GLU A 263 -3.74 -8.08 -14.96
C GLU A 263 -3.30 -6.88 -14.13
N TYR A 264 -2.41 -6.10 -14.72
CA TYR A 264 -1.95 -4.82 -14.20
C TYR A 264 -1.79 -3.83 -15.35
N VAL A 265 -2.15 -2.56 -15.13
CA VAL A 265 -1.83 -1.47 -16.04
C VAL A 265 -0.51 -0.83 -15.64
N GLU A 266 0.47 -0.89 -16.53
CA GLU A 266 1.80 -0.30 -16.35
C GLU A 266 1.72 1.24 -16.33
N GLN A 267 2.45 1.90 -15.42
CA GLN A 267 2.29 3.35 -15.22
C GLN A 267 3.04 4.20 -16.27
N GLY A 268 3.95 3.59 -17.04
CA GLY A 268 4.74 4.28 -18.06
C GLY A 268 3.95 4.51 -19.35
N ASP A 269 3.62 3.41 -20.03
CA ASP A 269 2.96 3.37 -21.33
C ASP A 269 1.43 3.17 -21.22
N ASN A 270 0.93 2.79 -20.04
CA ASN A 270 -0.46 2.39 -19.81
C ASN A 270 -0.88 1.15 -20.59
N GLU A 271 0.05 0.23 -20.83
CA GLU A 271 -0.23 -1.09 -21.37
C GLU A 271 -0.80 -2.01 -20.29
N LEU A 272 -1.70 -2.90 -20.70
CA LEU A 272 -2.23 -3.98 -19.85
C LEU A 272 -1.31 -5.19 -19.98
N ILE A 273 -0.81 -5.66 -18.85
CA ILE A 273 0.14 -6.77 -18.77
C ILE A 273 -0.52 -7.91 -18.00
N GLU A 274 -0.37 -9.13 -18.52
CA GLU A 274 -0.77 -10.34 -17.80
C GLU A 274 0.32 -10.72 -16.78
N VAL A 275 -0.07 -10.88 -15.52
CA VAL A 275 0.86 -11.21 -14.44
C VAL A 275 0.86 -12.73 -14.23
N SER A 276 1.94 -13.38 -14.66
CA SER A 276 2.18 -14.78 -14.36
C SER A 276 2.73 -14.95 -12.93
N ILE A 277 2.01 -15.69 -12.09
CA ILE A 277 2.52 -16.13 -10.80
C ILE A 277 3.02 -17.56 -10.93
N SER A 278 4.34 -17.72 -10.94
CA SER A 278 4.99 -19.02 -10.78
C SER A 278 5.87 -18.94 -9.53
N PRO A 279 5.38 -19.39 -8.35
CA PRO A 279 6.20 -19.37 -7.16
C PRO A 279 7.39 -20.29 -7.37
N ILE A 280 8.60 -19.71 -7.46
CA ILE A 280 9.84 -20.48 -7.45
C ILE A 280 10.10 -20.83 -5.99
N PHE A 281 9.76 -22.05 -5.59
CA PHE A 281 10.15 -22.56 -4.27
C PHE A 281 11.64 -22.88 -4.29
N THR A 282 12.49 -21.90 -4.01
CA THR A 282 13.91 -22.15 -3.72
C THR A 282 14.03 -22.65 -2.28
N GLY A 283 14.42 -23.91 -2.08
CA GLY A 283 14.85 -24.44 -0.78
C GLY A 283 13.93 -25.46 -0.09
N LEU A 284 12.94 -26.03 -0.79
CA LEU A 284 12.23 -27.23 -0.33
C LEU A 284 12.36 -28.30 -1.42
N GLU A 285 13.33 -29.19 -1.26
CA GLU A 285 13.20 -30.54 -1.81
C GLU A 285 11.96 -31.15 -1.15
N LEU A 286 10.82 -31.09 -1.84
CA LEU A 286 9.67 -31.86 -1.44
C LEU A 286 10.00 -33.31 -1.78
N GLU A 287 10.40 -34.08 -0.77
CA GLU A 287 10.46 -35.53 -0.92
C GLU A 287 9.07 -36.04 -1.34
N PRO A 288 9.00 -36.93 -2.33
CA PRO A 288 7.74 -37.49 -2.77
C PRO A 288 7.15 -38.35 -1.64
N PHE A 289 5.90 -38.03 -1.26
CA PHE A 289 5.05 -38.93 -0.49
C PHE A 289 4.46 -40.02 -1.39
#